data_AF-A0A820EL28-F1
#
_entry.id   AF-A0A820EL28-F1
#
_cell.length_a   1.000
_cell.length_b   1.000
_cell.length_c   1.000
_cell.angle_alpha   90.00
_cell.angle_beta   90.00
_cell.angle_gamma   90.00
#
_symmetry.space_group_name_H-M   'P 1'
#
loop_
_entity.id
_entity.type
_entity.pdbx_description
1 polymer ?
#
loop_
_entity_poly.entity_id
_entity_poly.type
_entity_poly.pdbx_seq_one_letter_code
_entity_poly.pdbx_strand_id
1 'polypeptide(L)'
;PLIVCGDECTFFNILPDNVTLWFSSYGEIIQNLSTIAQILNIDALSVGLELFHLSDKEYVSYWRSLIENIRQGGYTGLLTYCSIFYPVETQQIQFWDILDFIGMDFYLPLLNITTQTIIPSYEHMIDRFSRYFQHFKQWIDSQPLNTSSKQVILTETGYPSSLGGLAAPFANLPSRCVGNYSANFTLQNMAFEAFFQAMKDNPGIINGSIIFWWENPSTRDFDRNGNLSVWPCSWSPHGKPAECTIATAFGGKCPSSNDSRSTIFIHQNSNVAITIIIAILLTIIRL
;
A
#
# COMPACT_ATOMS: atom_id res chain seq x y z
N PRO A 1 -5.19 11.00 -6.09
CA PRO A 1 -4.07 10.46 -6.90
C PRO A 1 -4.56 10.11 -8.31
N LEU A 2 -4.93 11.14 -9.08
CA LEU A 2 -5.43 11.01 -10.44
C LEU A 2 -4.30 11.42 -11.37
N ILE A 3 -3.46 10.46 -11.74
CA ILE A 3 -2.77 10.55 -13.01
C ILE A 3 -3.54 9.60 -13.92
N VAL A 4 -4.56 10.15 -14.56
CA VAL A 4 -5.28 9.48 -15.66
C VAL A 4 -4.37 9.56 -16.86
N CYS A 5 -3.40 8.67 -16.85
CA CYS A 5 -2.61 8.35 -18.01
C CYS A 5 -3.58 7.64 -18.99
N GLY A 6 -3.63 8.09 -20.26
CA GLY A 6 -4.49 7.47 -21.27
C GLY A 6 -4.22 5.97 -21.42
N ASP A 7 -5.15 5.26 -22.07
CA ASP A 7 -5.07 3.82 -22.31
C ASP A 7 -3.64 3.45 -22.78
N GLU A 8 -2.96 2.60 -22.01
CA GLU A 8 -1.57 2.09 -22.17
C GLU A 8 -0.47 2.65 -21.26
N CYS A 9 -0.69 3.72 -20.50
CA CYS A 9 0.33 4.20 -19.56
C CYS A 9 0.21 3.54 -18.17
N THR A 10 1.24 2.80 -17.76
CA THR A 10 1.44 2.43 -16.35
C THR A 10 1.96 3.65 -15.59
N PHE A 11 1.47 3.92 -14.37
CA PHE A 11 1.92 5.03 -13.53
C PHE A 11 3.45 5.06 -13.34
N PHE A 12 4.12 3.91 -13.42
CA PHE A 12 5.59 3.82 -13.45
C PHE A 12 6.27 4.64 -14.55
N ASN A 13 5.61 4.87 -15.70
CA ASN A 13 6.19 5.48 -16.90
C ASN A 13 5.77 6.93 -17.10
N ILE A 14 5.48 7.66 -16.01
CA ILE A 14 5.17 9.09 -16.10
C ILE A 14 6.48 9.86 -16.30
N LEU A 15 6.69 10.29 -17.55
CA LEU A 15 7.85 11.06 -17.98
C LEU A 15 7.36 12.36 -18.64
N PRO A 16 7.21 13.47 -17.88
CA PRO A 16 6.67 14.70 -18.42
C PRO A 16 7.66 15.42 -19.33
N ASP A 17 7.22 15.81 -20.53
CA ASP A 17 8.01 16.65 -21.46
C ASP A 17 8.38 18.01 -20.85
N ASN A 18 7.53 18.54 -19.95
CA ASN A 18 7.77 19.75 -19.19
C ASN A 18 7.57 19.50 -17.70
N VAL A 19 8.68 19.14 -17.03
CA VAL A 19 8.74 18.83 -15.60
C VAL A 19 8.20 19.98 -14.75
N THR A 20 8.57 21.23 -15.03
CA THR A 20 8.13 22.38 -14.23
C THR A 20 6.62 22.58 -14.30
N LEU A 21 6.04 22.51 -15.51
CA LEU A 21 4.60 22.61 -15.69
C LEU A 21 3.86 21.44 -15.04
N TRP A 22 4.43 20.24 -15.14
CA TRP A 22 3.88 19.04 -14.49
C TRP A 22 3.83 19.21 -12.98
N PHE A 23 4.94 19.59 -12.33
CA PHE A 23 4.97 19.78 -10.88
C PHE A 23 4.10 20.95 -10.40
N SER A 24 3.93 22.00 -11.21
CA SER A 24 2.99 23.08 -10.92
C SER A 24 1.55 22.55 -10.90
N SER A 25 1.16 21.81 -11.94
CA SER A 25 -0.21 21.28 -12.08
C SER A 25 -0.51 20.22 -11.02
N TYR A 26 0.44 19.30 -10.79
CA TYR A 26 0.36 18.30 -9.74
C TYR A 26 0.28 18.94 -8.35
N GLY A 27 1.11 19.96 -8.11
CA GLY A 27 1.14 20.68 -6.85
C GLY A 27 -0.18 21.37 -6.52
N GLU A 28 -0.87 21.96 -7.49
CA GLU A 28 -2.23 22.51 -7.31
C GLU A 28 -3.23 21.44 -6.88
N ILE A 29 -3.19 20.25 -7.50
CA ILE A 29 -4.06 19.14 -7.14
C ILE A 29 -3.81 18.71 -5.68
N ILE A 30 -2.55 18.49 -5.30
CA ILE A 30 -2.21 18.03 -3.96
C ILE A 30 -2.51 19.11 -2.90
N GLN A 31 -2.31 20.40 -3.19
CA GLN A 31 -2.67 21.49 -2.27
C GLN A 31 -4.19 21.62 -2.07
N ASN A 32 -4.99 21.41 -3.12
CA ASN A 32 -6.44 21.35 -2.98
C ASN A 32 -6.86 20.16 -2.11
N LEU A 33 -6.24 18.98 -2.33
CA LEU A 33 -6.48 17.81 -1.49
C LEU A 33 -6.04 18.03 -0.04
N SER A 34 -4.93 18.73 0.22
CA SER A 34 -4.48 19.04 1.59
C SER A 34 -5.43 20.01 2.29
N THR A 35 -6.01 20.95 1.57
CA THR A 35 -7.06 21.85 2.10
C THR A 35 -8.29 21.05 2.51
N ILE A 36 -8.75 20.13 1.65
CA ILE A 36 -9.87 19.24 1.98
C ILE A 36 -9.53 18.34 3.16
N ALA A 37 -8.32 17.77 3.18
CA ALA A 37 -7.82 16.94 4.27
C ALA A 37 -7.82 17.70 5.60
N GLN A 38 -7.41 18.99 5.59
CA GLN A 38 -7.45 19.84 6.77
C GLN A 38 -8.89 20.10 7.25
N ILE A 39 -9.82 20.41 6.34
CA ILE A 39 -11.23 20.67 6.66
C ILE A 39 -11.89 19.42 7.27
N LEU A 40 -11.57 18.25 6.72
CA LEU A 40 -12.13 16.98 7.17
C LEU A 40 -11.37 16.33 8.33
N ASN A 41 -10.31 16.98 8.84
CA ASN A 41 -9.42 16.45 9.88
C ASN A 41 -8.86 15.06 9.53
N ILE A 42 -8.38 14.89 8.29
CA ILE A 42 -7.72 13.66 7.85
C ILE A 42 -6.33 13.59 8.47
N ASP A 43 -6.04 12.49 9.18
CA ASP A 43 -4.83 12.35 9.98
C ASP A 43 -3.54 12.25 9.17
N ALA A 44 -3.61 11.74 7.94
CA ALA A 44 -2.44 11.61 7.08
C ALA A 44 -2.77 11.84 5.59
N LEU A 45 -1.86 12.50 4.88
CA LEU A 45 -1.90 12.71 3.44
C LEU A 45 -0.60 12.22 2.81
N SER A 46 -0.71 11.37 1.79
CA SER A 46 0.43 11.05 0.93
C SER A 46 0.60 12.11 -0.15
N VAL A 47 1.79 12.69 -0.25
CA VAL A 47 2.13 13.70 -1.26
C VAL A 47 2.45 13.08 -2.62
N GLY A 48 2.70 11.78 -2.68
CA GLY A 48 3.04 11.05 -3.90
C GLY A 48 2.83 9.53 -3.74
N LEU A 49 2.53 8.85 -4.83
CA LEU A 49 2.25 7.41 -4.87
C LEU A 49 2.94 6.83 -6.10
N GLU A 50 4.03 6.10 -5.88
CA GLU A 50 4.73 5.28 -6.89
C GLU A 50 5.16 6.06 -8.15
N LEU A 51 5.55 7.33 -7.98
CA LEU A 51 5.98 8.20 -9.08
C LEU A 51 7.45 7.96 -9.38
N PHE A 52 7.77 6.72 -9.75
CA PHE A 52 9.11 6.15 -9.81
C PHE A 52 10.14 7.02 -10.54
N HIS A 53 9.78 7.52 -11.73
CA HIS A 53 10.69 8.38 -12.50
C HIS A 53 10.74 9.83 -12.03
N LEU A 54 9.81 10.25 -11.16
CA LEU A 54 9.74 11.59 -10.61
C LEU A 54 10.18 11.67 -9.15
N SER A 55 10.55 10.55 -8.51
CA SER A 55 11.16 10.50 -7.17
C SER A 55 12.69 10.63 -7.19
N ASP A 56 13.30 10.68 -8.37
CA ASP A 56 14.75 10.77 -8.56
C ASP A 56 15.37 12.06 -7.99
N LYS A 57 16.69 12.02 -7.75
CA LYS A 57 17.46 13.11 -7.12
C LYS A 57 17.27 14.49 -7.78
N GLU A 58 17.01 14.52 -9.08
CA GLU A 58 16.86 15.78 -9.83
C GLU A 58 15.54 16.50 -9.52
N TYR A 59 14.53 15.78 -9.02
CA TYR A 59 13.21 16.32 -8.70
C TYR A 59 13.03 16.69 -7.22
N VAL A 60 14.06 16.48 -6.40
CA VAL A 60 14.01 16.71 -4.95
C VAL A 60 13.58 18.14 -4.61
N SER A 61 14.05 19.16 -5.34
CA SER A 61 13.66 20.55 -5.09
C SER A 61 12.16 20.81 -5.32
N TYR A 62 11.56 20.16 -6.31
CA TYR A 62 10.12 20.26 -6.57
C TYR A 62 9.30 19.61 -5.46
N TRP A 63 9.70 18.42 -5.00
CA TRP A 63 9.04 17.73 -3.89
C TRP A 63 9.11 18.53 -2.59
N ARG A 64 10.29 19.05 -2.26
CA ARG A 64 10.47 19.88 -1.06
C ARG A 64 9.59 21.13 -1.12
N SER A 65 9.56 21.82 -2.26
CA SER A 65 8.70 22.98 -2.47
C SER A 65 7.22 22.63 -2.30
N LEU A 66 6.76 21.50 -2.84
CA LEU A 66 5.39 21.03 -2.67
C LEU A 66 5.05 20.75 -1.20
N ILE A 67 5.90 20.00 -0.50
CA ILE A 67 5.70 19.65 0.92
C ILE A 67 5.66 20.90 1.79
N GLU A 68 6.57 21.85 1.56
CA GLU A 68 6.59 23.14 2.25
C GLU A 68 5.33 23.96 1.97
N ASN A 69 4.87 24.02 0.72
CA ASN A 69 3.64 24.72 0.35
C ASN A 69 2.40 24.10 1.02
N ILE A 70 2.32 22.76 1.11
CA ILE A 70 1.23 22.08 1.83
C ILE A 70 1.22 22.49 3.31
N ARG A 71 2.39 22.56 3.95
CA ARG A 71 2.53 22.99 5.35
C ARG A 71 2.17 24.46 5.52
N GLN A 72 2.63 25.35 4.64
CA GLN A 72 2.29 26.77 4.67
C GLN A 72 0.79 27.02 4.39
N GLY A 73 0.16 26.17 3.59
CA GLY A 73 -1.28 26.15 3.33
C GLY A 73 -2.14 25.71 4.53
N GLY A 74 -1.51 25.28 5.63
CA GLY A 74 -2.19 25.03 6.90
C GLY A 74 -2.59 23.58 7.15
N TYR A 75 -2.16 22.62 6.32
CA TYR A 75 -2.38 21.21 6.64
C TYR A 75 -1.48 20.77 7.81
N THR A 76 -2.11 20.30 8.88
CA THR A 76 -1.46 19.95 10.16
C THR A 76 -1.34 18.45 10.41
N GLY A 77 -2.00 17.61 9.61
CA GLY A 77 -1.89 16.15 9.69
C GLY A 77 -0.53 15.63 9.20
N LEU A 78 -0.31 14.32 9.29
CA LEU A 78 0.93 13.68 8.90
C LEU A 78 1.11 13.70 7.36
N LEU A 79 2.33 13.92 6.91
CA LEU A 79 2.71 13.82 5.51
C LEU A 79 3.63 12.63 5.28
N THR A 80 3.39 11.93 4.18
CA THR A 80 4.25 10.85 3.71
C THR A 80 4.36 10.88 2.19
N TYR A 81 5.19 9.99 1.66
CA TYR A 81 5.23 9.59 0.26
C TYR A 81 5.11 8.06 0.26
N CYS A 82 4.27 7.51 -0.61
CA CYS A 82 4.09 6.07 -0.77
C CYS A 82 4.99 5.59 -1.91
N SER A 83 6.13 4.98 -1.55
CA SER A 83 7.12 4.47 -2.51
C SER A 83 6.93 2.98 -2.76
N ILE A 84 7.19 2.51 -3.97
CA ILE A 84 7.17 1.10 -4.34
C ILE A 84 8.59 0.57 -4.56
N PHE A 85 8.74 -0.76 -4.54
CA PHE A 85 9.98 -1.45 -4.92
C PHE A 85 11.22 -1.08 -4.11
N TYR A 86 11.22 -1.13 -2.78
CA TYR A 86 12.50 -1.19 -2.05
C TYR A 86 13.34 -2.40 -2.52
N PRO A 87 14.65 -2.24 -2.81
CA PRO A 87 15.52 -1.09 -2.50
C PRO A 87 15.60 0.01 -3.58
N VAL A 88 14.81 -0.03 -4.65
CA VAL A 88 14.92 0.89 -5.78
C VAL A 88 14.37 2.28 -5.48
N GLU A 89 13.05 2.50 -5.51
CA GLU A 89 12.49 3.86 -5.34
C GLU A 89 12.70 4.40 -3.92
N THR A 90 12.39 3.57 -2.92
CA THR A 90 12.43 3.97 -1.50
C THR A 90 13.81 4.48 -1.08
N GLN A 91 14.91 3.91 -1.59
CA GLN A 91 16.26 4.38 -1.27
C GLN A 91 16.68 5.63 -2.04
N GLN A 92 16.04 5.94 -3.17
CA GLN A 92 16.37 7.10 -4.01
C GLN A 92 15.77 8.40 -3.47
N ILE A 93 14.66 8.33 -2.75
CA ILE A 93 13.97 9.49 -2.20
C ILE A 93 14.86 10.20 -1.16
N GLN A 94 15.27 11.44 -1.48
CA GLN A 94 16.15 12.26 -0.64
C GLN A 94 15.41 13.32 0.19
N PHE A 95 14.08 13.28 0.19
CA PHE A 95 13.22 14.20 0.93
C PHE A 95 12.43 13.50 2.05
N TRP A 96 12.83 12.28 2.43
CA TRP A 96 12.25 11.61 3.59
C TRP A 96 12.30 12.48 4.82
N ASP A 97 13.39 13.22 5.05
CA ASP A 97 13.64 13.98 6.27
C ASP A 97 12.57 15.01 6.63
N ILE A 98 11.88 15.58 5.63
CA ILE A 98 10.81 16.57 5.80
C ILE A 98 9.39 15.98 5.78
N LEU A 99 9.27 14.66 5.68
CA LEU A 99 8.03 13.91 5.86
C LEU A 99 7.91 13.42 7.31
N ASP A 100 6.73 13.02 7.74
CA ASP A 100 6.52 12.56 9.12
C ASP A 100 6.83 11.06 9.28
N PHE A 101 6.60 10.27 8.24
CA PHE A 101 6.88 8.84 8.21
C PHE A 101 7.21 8.34 6.79
N ILE A 102 7.86 7.18 6.71
CA ILE A 102 8.19 6.50 5.46
C ILE A 102 6.99 5.63 5.05
N GLY A 103 6.42 5.91 3.88
CA GLY A 103 5.38 5.11 3.25
C GLY A 103 5.98 4.15 2.22
N MET A 104 5.64 2.87 2.32
CA MET A 104 6.13 1.85 1.39
C MET A 104 5.01 0.92 0.92
N ASP A 105 4.81 0.85 -0.38
CA ASP A 105 3.89 -0.07 -1.03
C ASP A 105 4.60 -1.41 -1.22
N PHE A 106 4.12 -2.40 -0.49
CA PHE A 106 4.83 -3.62 -0.19
C PHE A 106 4.15 -4.85 -0.83
N TYR A 107 4.72 -5.24 -1.96
CA TYR A 107 4.29 -6.37 -2.77
C TYR A 107 5.46 -7.33 -3.00
N LEU A 108 5.74 -8.22 -2.04
CA LEU A 108 6.87 -9.15 -2.10
C LEU A 108 6.50 -10.45 -2.85
N PRO A 109 7.11 -10.77 -4.01
CA PRO A 109 6.98 -12.10 -4.59
C PRO A 109 7.45 -13.19 -3.62
N LEU A 110 6.64 -14.23 -3.42
CA LEU A 110 6.96 -15.35 -2.52
C LEU A 110 7.43 -16.60 -3.27
N LEU A 111 7.14 -16.70 -4.57
CA LEU A 111 7.57 -17.81 -5.42
C LEU A 111 7.77 -17.37 -6.88
N ASN A 112 8.39 -18.23 -7.68
CA ASN A 112 8.42 -18.09 -9.14
C ASN A 112 7.63 -19.23 -9.76
N ILE A 113 6.81 -18.92 -10.77
CA ILE A 113 6.04 -19.94 -11.49
C ILE A 113 6.92 -20.55 -12.59
N THR A 114 7.10 -21.86 -12.52
CA THR A 114 7.78 -22.71 -13.51
C THR A 114 6.94 -23.95 -13.81
N THR A 115 7.41 -24.80 -14.72
CA THR A 115 6.79 -26.12 -15.00
C THR A 115 6.81 -27.07 -13.79
N GLN A 116 7.63 -26.78 -12.76
CA GLN A 116 7.75 -27.55 -11.53
C GLN A 116 7.52 -26.64 -10.31
N THR A 117 6.52 -25.76 -10.38
CA THR A 117 6.22 -24.82 -9.27
C THR A 117 5.93 -25.59 -7.98
N ILE A 118 6.69 -25.28 -6.93
CA ILE A 118 6.45 -25.77 -5.58
C ILE A 118 5.96 -24.58 -4.75
N ILE A 119 4.82 -24.75 -4.07
CA ILE A 119 4.32 -23.76 -3.11
C ILE A 119 5.29 -23.74 -1.93
N PRO A 120 5.88 -22.58 -1.56
CA PRO A 120 6.83 -22.52 -0.46
C PRO A 120 6.15 -22.90 0.86
N SER A 121 6.92 -23.48 1.79
CA SER A 121 6.42 -23.74 3.14
C SER A 121 6.16 -22.42 3.88
N TYR A 122 5.40 -22.51 4.96
CA TYR A 122 5.12 -21.39 5.84
C TYR A 122 6.40 -20.74 6.39
N GLU A 123 7.35 -21.56 6.84
CA GLU A 123 8.65 -21.10 7.37
C GLU A 123 9.48 -20.41 6.29
N HIS A 124 9.42 -20.90 5.05
CA HIS A 124 10.11 -20.25 3.93
C HIS A 124 9.51 -18.87 3.63
N MET A 125 8.18 -18.72 3.68
CA MET A 125 7.54 -17.42 3.51
C MET A 125 7.93 -16.45 4.64
N ILE A 126 7.96 -16.90 5.90
CA ILE A 126 8.41 -16.08 7.04
C ILE A 126 9.86 -15.61 6.86
N ASP A 127 10.75 -16.53 6.47
CA ASP A 127 12.16 -16.21 6.19
C ASP A 127 12.29 -15.15 5.08
N ARG A 128 11.49 -15.26 4.01
CA ARG A 128 11.48 -14.28 2.92
C ARG A 128 11.11 -12.87 3.40
N PHE A 129 10.03 -12.74 4.17
CA PHE A 129 9.64 -11.46 4.77
C PHE A 129 10.69 -10.94 5.76
N SER A 130 11.20 -11.81 6.63
CA SER A 130 12.19 -11.44 7.65
C SER A 130 13.47 -10.91 7.03
N ARG A 131 13.99 -11.59 5.99
CA ARG A 131 15.18 -11.12 5.26
C ARG A 131 14.95 -9.76 4.59
N TYR A 132 13.77 -9.54 4.03
CA TYR A 132 13.40 -8.24 3.47
C TYR A 132 13.42 -7.15 4.56
N PHE A 133 12.76 -7.38 5.69
CA PHE A 133 12.72 -6.41 6.80
C PHE A 133 14.12 -6.14 7.37
N GLN A 134 14.95 -7.17 7.54
CA GLN A 134 16.32 -6.99 8.01
C GLN A 134 17.19 -6.22 7.02
N HIS A 135 17.02 -6.46 5.72
CA HIS A 135 17.73 -5.68 4.71
C HIS A 135 17.28 -4.23 4.69
N PHE A 136 15.97 -3.96 4.80
CA PHE A 136 15.43 -2.62 4.97
C PHE A 136 15.98 -1.94 6.23
N LYS A 137 16.03 -2.67 7.36
CA LYS A 137 16.59 -2.18 8.63
C LYS A 137 18.04 -1.71 8.47
N GLN A 138 18.87 -2.49 7.80
CA GLN A 138 20.27 -2.11 7.53
C GLN A 138 20.36 -0.78 6.77
N TRP A 139 19.50 -0.58 5.77
CA TRP A 139 19.45 0.68 5.03
C TRP A 139 18.95 1.84 5.89
N ILE A 140 17.81 1.71 6.57
CA ILE A 140 17.24 2.82 7.34
C ILE A 140 18.14 3.22 8.51
N ASP A 141 18.80 2.26 9.18
CA ASP A 141 19.77 2.54 10.26
C ASP A 141 21.02 3.28 9.75
N SER A 142 21.34 3.17 8.44
CA SER A 142 22.45 3.90 7.82
C SER A 142 22.11 5.35 7.45
N GLN A 143 20.83 5.74 7.54
CA GLN A 143 20.38 7.09 7.20
C GLN A 143 20.62 8.10 8.34
N PRO A 144 20.69 9.40 8.04
CA PRO A 144 20.73 10.45 9.06
C PRO A 144 19.56 10.36 10.04
N LEU A 145 19.75 10.86 11.28
CA LEU A 145 18.78 10.70 12.38
C LEU A 145 17.36 11.18 12.04
N ASN A 146 17.23 12.25 11.27
CA ASN A 146 15.94 12.80 10.83
C ASN A 146 15.18 11.88 9.86
N THR A 147 15.83 10.86 9.30
CA THR A 147 15.23 9.80 8.48
C THR A 147 15.20 8.47 9.25
N SER A 148 16.30 8.08 9.89
CA SER A 148 16.42 6.77 10.56
C SER A 148 15.54 6.60 11.80
N SER A 149 15.07 7.69 12.40
CA SER A 149 14.12 7.68 13.52
C SER A 149 12.65 7.64 13.09
N LYS A 150 12.36 7.75 11.79
CA LYS A 150 10.97 7.80 11.31
C LYS A 150 10.30 6.44 11.41
N GLN A 151 9.00 6.47 11.68
CA GLN A 151 8.18 5.28 11.55
C GLN A 151 8.08 4.86 10.09
N VAL A 152 7.95 3.55 9.88
CA VAL A 152 7.82 2.93 8.57
C VAL A 152 6.47 2.25 8.50
N ILE A 153 5.62 2.73 7.61
CA ILE A 153 4.26 2.22 7.42
C ILE A 153 4.20 1.60 6.02
N LEU A 154 3.77 0.35 5.94
CA LEU A 154 3.46 -0.24 4.65
C LEU A 154 2.14 0.35 4.15
N THR A 155 2.20 1.30 3.23
CA THR A 155 1.05 2.08 2.77
C THR A 155 0.15 1.28 1.83
N GLU A 156 0.70 0.21 1.25
CA GLU A 156 -0.05 -0.86 0.62
C GLU A 156 0.58 -2.21 0.98
N THR A 157 -0.24 -3.22 1.25
CA THR A 157 0.20 -4.61 1.43
C THR A 157 -0.92 -5.54 1.01
N GLY A 158 -0.65 -6.49 0.12
CA GLY A 158 -1.68 -7.42 -0.31
C GLY A 158 -1.19 -8.54 -1.21
N TYR A 159 -1.99 -9.60 -1.28
CA TYR A 159 -1.80 -10.72 -2.18
C TYR A 159 -3.13 -11.09 -2.83
N PRO A 160 -3.22 -11.20 -4.16
CA PRO A 160 -4.34 -11.86 -4.80
C PRO A 160 -4.47 -13.32 -4.34
N SER A 161 -5.69 -13.82 -4.19
CA SER A 161 -5.95 -15.19 -3.74
C SER A 161 -5.77 -16.23 -4.85
N SER A 162 -4.53 -16.39 -5.32
CA SER A 162 -4.14 -17.33 -6.36
C SER A 162 -2.63 -17.61 -6.37
N LEU A 163 -2.19 -18.62 -7.14
CA LEU A 163 -0.76 -18.90 -7.33
C LEU A 163 -0.04 -17.73 -8.02
N GLY A 164 -0.67 -17.13 -9.03
CA GLY A 164 -0.18 -15.93 -9.72
C GLY A 164 -0.03 -14.74 -8.78
N GLY A 165 -0.96 -14.59 -7.84
CA GLY A 165 -0.89 -13.54 -6.80
C GLY A 165 0.32 -13.67 -5.87
N LEU A 166 0.73 -14.89 -5.51
CA LEU A 166 1.95 -15.10 -4.72
C LEU A 166 3.23 -14.86 -5.53
N ALA A 167 3.18 -15.06 -6.84
CA ALA A 167 4.33 -14.89 -7.72
C ALA A 167 4.55 -13.43 -8.13
N ALA A 168 3.47 -12.68 -8.34
CA ALA A 168 3.52 -11.28 -8.75
C ALA A 168 2.37 -10.49 -8.09
N PRO A 169 2.48 -10.18 -6.78
CA PRO A 169 1.39 -9.53 -6.02
C PRO A 169 1.02 -8.11 -6.50
N PHE A 170 1.92 -7.48 -7.26
CA PHE A 170 1.75 -6.16 -7.89
C PHE A 170 1.15 -6.22 -9.32
N ALA A 171 0.96 -7.41 -9.89
CA ALA A 171 0.56 -7.53 -11.29
C ALA A 171 -0.94 -7.25 -11.51
N ASN A 172 -1.27 -6.71 -12.69
CA ASN A 172 -2.65 -6.62 -13.14
C ASN A 172 -3.29 -8.02 -13.18
N LEU A 173 -4.46 -8.15 -12.56
CA LEU A 173 -5.20 -9.41 -12.56
C LEU A 173 -5.97 -9.64 -13.85
N PRO A 174 -6.09 -10.90 -14.30
CA PRO A 174 -6.92 -11.24 -15.44
C PRO A 174 -8.39 -10.91 -15.19
N SER A 175 -9.16 -10.82 -16.27
CA SER A 175 -10.59 -10.55 -16.17
C SER A 175 -11.42 -11.70 -15.58
N ARG A 176 -10.81 -12.89 -15.40
CA ARG A 176 -11.43 -14.11 -14.84
C ARG A 176 -10.42 -14.90 -14.03
N CYS A 177 -10.90 -15.66 -13.04
CA CYS A 177 -10.07 -16.54 -12.21
C CYS A 177 -9.76 -17.86 -12.92
N VAL A 178 -8.67 -17.92 -13.68
CA VAL A 178 -8.28 -19.09 -14.48
C VAL A 178 -6.77 -19.34 -14.45
N GLY A 179 -6.35 -20.59 -14.71
CA GLY A 179 -4.94 -20.97 -14.77
C GLY A 179 -4.22 -20.67 -13.45
N ASN A 180 -3.08 -19.96 -13.52
CA ASN A 180 -2.34 -19.52 -12.33
C ASN A 180 -3.13 -18.54 -11.44
N TYR A 181 -4.18 -17.91 -11.97
CA TYR A 181 -5.07 -17.03 -11.24
C TYR A 181 -6.38 -17.72 -10.82
N SER A 182 -6.42 -19.06 -10.84
CA SER A 182 -7.53 -19.80 -10.24
C SER A 182 -7.59 -19.51 -8.73
N ALA A 183 -8.80 -19.41 -8.20
CA ALA A 183 -9.04 -19.07 -6.80
C ALA A 183 -8.33 -20.05 -5.86
N ASN A 184 -7.53 -19.53 -4.94
CA ASN A 184 -6.88 -20.27 -3.88
C ASN A 184 -6.76 -19.39 -2.63
N PHE A 185 -7.75 -19.49 -1.76
CA PHE A 185 -7.82 -18.67 -0.54
C PHE A 185 -6.76 -19.07 0.50
N THR A 186 -6.36 -20.34 0.51
CA THR A 186 -5.31 -20.84 1.41
C THR A 186 -3.99 -20.14 1.15
N LEU A 187 -3.63 -19.93 -0.12
CA LEU A 187 -2.38 -19.23 -0.46
C LEU A 187 -2.38 -17.78 0.03
N GLN A 188 -3.48 -17.05 -0.13
CA GLN A 188 -3.60 -15.69 0.42
C GLN A 188 -3.46 -15.70 1.94
N ASN A 189 -4.13 -16.63 2.62
CA ASN A 189 -4.06 -16.74 4.07
C ASN A 189 -2.64 -17.05 4.55
N MET A 190 -1.97 -18.03 3.94
CA MET A 190 -0.58 -18.38 4.28
C MET A 190 0.36 -17.19 4.11
N ALA A 191 0.19 -16.39 3.05
CA ALA A 191 1.00 -15.20 2.82
C ALA A 191 0.80 -14.15 3.93
N PHE A 192 -0.43 -13.90 4.37
CA PHE A 192 -0.72 -12.99 5.48
C PHE A 192 -0.25 -13.53 6.83
N GLU A 193 -0.46 -14.82 7.12
CA GLU A 193 0.03 -15.45 8.34
C GLU A 193 1.56 -15.36 8.43
N ALA A 194 2.26 -15.57 7.32
CA ALA A 194 3.72 -15.49 7.27
C ALA A 194 4.20 -14.05 7.40
N PHE A 195 3.50 -13.10 6.77
CA PHE A 195 3.77 -11.67 6.85
C PHE A 195 3.68 -11.16 8.31
N PHE A 196 2.57 -11.43 9.00
CA PHE A 196 2.40 -10.96 10.38
C PHE A 196 3.32 -11.68 11.36
N GLN A 197 3.60 -12.97 11.13
CA GLN A 197 4.59 -13.69 11.94
C GLN A 197 6.00 -13.08 11.75
N ALA A 198 6.40 -12.75 10.52
CA ALA A 198 7.67 -12.06 10.28
C ALA A 198 7.72 -10.66 10.90
N MET A 199 6.62 -9.89 10.90
CA MET A 199 6.57 -8.60 11.61
C MET A 199 6.78 -8.78 13.12
N LYS A 200 6.16 -9.82 13.71
CA LYS A 200 6.32 -10.16 15.12
C LYS A 200 7.75 -10.58 15.47
N ASP A 201 8.38 -11.36 14.59
CA ASP A 201 9.74 -11.86 14.77
C ASP A 201 10.81 -10.77 14.55
N ASN A 202 10.45 -9.67 13.89
CA ASN A 202 11.34 -8.55 13.61
C ASN A 202 10.73 -7.22 14.12
N PRO A 203 10.54 -7.06 15.45
CA PRO A 203 9.86 -5.92 16.02
C PRO A 203 10.62 -4.61 15.78
N GLY A 204 9.89 -3.51 15.57
CA GLY A 204 10.46 -2.17 15.47
C GLY A 204 11.05 -1.81 14.10
N ILE A 205 10.90 -2.66 13.08
CA ILE A 205 11.28 -2.34 11.69
C ILE A 205 10.12 -1.71 10.94
N ILE A 206 8.99 -2.42 10.92
CA ILE A 206 7.73 -1.96 10.31
C ILE A 206 6.77 -1.63 11.44
N ASN A 207 6.20 -0.44 11.42
CA ASN A 207 5.35 0.10 12.49
C ASN A 207 3.85 0.02 12.18
N GLY A 208 3.48 -0.29 10.95
CA GLY A 208 2.09 -0.44 10.53
C GLY A 208 1.97 -0.95 9.10
N SER A 209 0.77 -1.39 8.72
CA SER A 209 0.46 -1.83 7.38
C SER A 209 -0.99 -1.50 7.05
N ILE A 210 -1.24 -1.03 5.83
CA ILE A 210 -2.56 -0.81 5.25
C ILE A 210 -2.81 -1.93 4.25
N ILE A 211 -3.92 -2.65 4.42
CA ILE A 211 -4.25 -3.77 3.55
C ILE A 211 -4.88 -3.26 2.26
N PHE A 212 -4.20 -3.53 1.14
CA PHE A 212 -4.62 -3.06 -0.16
C PHE A 212 -6.00 -3.62 -0.56
N TRP A 213 -6.84 -2.74 -1.09
CA TRP A 213 -8.19 -3.05 -1.60
C TRP A 213 -9.13 -3.73 -0.59
N TRP A 214 -8.92 -3.46 0.69
CA TRP A 214 -9.93 -3.77 1.69
C TRP A 214 -11.21 -2.97 1.42
N GLU A 215 -12.32 -3.66 1.13
CA GLU A 215 -13.66 -3.08 0.88
C GLU A 215 -13.71 -1.85 -0.05
N ASN A 216 -12.89 -1.82 -1.09
CA ASN A 216 -12.90 -0.70 -2.03
C ASN A 216 -14.07 -0.81 -3.04
N PRO A 217 -15.10 0.06 -3.02
CA PRO A 217 -16.24 -0.04 -3.94
C PRO A 217 -15.90 0.24 -5.41
N SER A 218 -14.71 0.78 -5.69
CA SER A 218 -14.24 1.07 -7.04
C SER A 218 -13.56 -0.12 -7.72
N THR A 219 -13.38 -1.24 -7.03
CA THR A 219 -12.65 -2.40 -7.57
C THR A 219 -13.60 -3.50 -8.02
N ARG A 220 -13.12 -4.30 -8.99
CA ARG A 220 -13.91 -5.39 -9.60
C ARG A 220 -14.19 -6.56 -8.64
N ASP A 221 -13.49 -6.61 -7.51
CA ASP A 221 -13.67 -7.60 -6.45
C ASP A 221 -14.54 -7.11 -5.29
N PHE A 222 -15.12 -5.91 -5.39
CA PHE A 222 -16.12 -5.45 -4.42
C PHE A 222 -17.41 -6.28 -4.48
N ASP A 223 -17.93 -6.54 -5.69
CA ASP A 223 -19.06 -7.45 -5.90
C ASP A 223 -18.57 -8.90 -5.79
N ARG A 224 -19.00 -9.59 -4.73
CA ARG A 224 -18.57 -10.96 -4.41
C ARG A 224 -19.44 -12.04 -5.05
N ASN A 225 -20.66 -11.70 -5.46
CA ASN A 225 -21.70 -12.66 -5.85
C ASN A 225 -22.10 -12.58 -7.32
N GLY A 226 -21.48 -11.70 -8.11
CA GLY A 226 -21.72 -11.58 -9.55
C GLY A 226 -21.08 -12.69 -10.40
N ASN A 227 -21.75 -13.10 -11.48
CA ASN A 227 -21.25 -14.12 -12.45
C ASN A 227 -19.92 -13.75 -13.14
N LEU A 228 -19.56 -12.46 -13.15
CA LEU A 228 -18.31 -11.93 -13.71
C LEU A 228 -17.35 -11.45 -12.62
N SER A 229 -17.63 -11.78 -11.36
CA SER A 229 -16.81 -11.37 -10.22
C SER A 229 -15.42 -12.00 -10.30
N VAL A 230 -14.40 -11.18 -10.08
CA VAL A 230 -13.02 -11.62 -9.89
C VAL A 230 -12.65 -11.77 -8.42
N TRP A 231 -13.60 -11.53 -7.50
CA TRP A 231 -13.40 -11.63 -6.05
C TRP A 231 -12.66 -12.91 -5.63
N PRO A 232 -12.98 -14.12 -6.14
CA PRO A 232 -12.32 -15.35 -5.69
C PRO A 232 -10.79 -15.40 -5.92
N CYS A 233 -10.25 -14.64 -6.87
CA CYS A 233 -8.82 -14.64 -7.16
C CYS A 233 -8.14 -13.28 -6.92
N SER A 234 -8.90 -12.28 -6.46
CA SER A 234 -8.45 -10.90 -6.33
C SER A 234 -7.85 -10.58 -4.97
N TRP A 235 -7.38 -9.34 -4.80
CA TRP A 235 -6.68 -8.83 -3.62
C TRP A 235 -7.55 -8.80 -2.37
N SER A 236 -8.83 -8.44 -2.46
CA SER A 236 -9.66 -8.23 -1.26
C SER A 236 -9.67 -9.49 -0.38
N PRO A 237 -9.19 -9.43 0.87
CA PRO A 237 -9.23 -10.57 1.80
C PRO A 237 -10.60 -10.74 2.42
N HIS A 238 -11.48 -9.75 2.27
CA HIS A 238 -12.80 -9.76 2.89
C HIS A 238 -13.63 -10.96 2.41
N GLY A 239 -14.20 -11.70 3.35
CA GLY A 239 -14.96 -12.92 3.13
C GLY A 239 -14.08 -14.16 2.87
N LYS A 240 -12.76 -14.03 3.01
CA LYS A 240 -11.78 -15.11 2.84
C LYS A 240 -11.08 -15.40 4.18
N PRO A 241 -10.41 -16.55 4.35
CA PRO A 241 -9.71 -16.88 5.60
C PRO A 241 -8.67 -15.82 6.04
N ALA A 242 -8.03 -15.14 5.07
CA ALA A 242 -7.10 -14.04 5.33
C ALA A 242 -7.73 -12.89 6.14
N GLU A 243 -9.04 -12.67 6.04
CA GLU A 243 -9.76 -11.66 6.84
C GLU A 243 -9.57 -11.89 8.35
N CYS A 244 -9.67 -13.14 8.79
CA CYS A 244 -9.52 -13.53 10.19
C CYS A 244 -8.07 -13.37 10.67
N THR A 245 -7.10 -13.76 9.83
CA THR A 245 -5.67 -13.57 10.09
C THR A 245 -5.34 -12.09 10.29
N ILE A 246 -5.81 -11.24 9.37
CA ILE A 246 -5.60 -9.79 9.43
C ILE A 246 -6.28 -9.18 10.65
N ALA A 247 -7.55 -9.53 10.90
CA ALA A 247 -8.28 -9.01 12.05
C ALA A 247 -7.57 -9.36 13.37
N THR A 248 -7.12 -10.61 13.53
CA THR A 248 -6.40 -11.07 14.73
C THR A 248 -5.07 -10.34 14.90
N ALA A 249 -4.31 -10.15 13.81
CA ALA A 249 -3.04 -9.45 13.84
C ALA A 249 -3.17 -7.98 14.29
N PHE A 250 -4.28 -7.32 13.92
CA PHE A 250 -4.62 -5.98 14.39
C PHE A 250 -5.34 -5.94 15.75
N GLY A 251 -5.41 -7.07 16.48
CA GLY A 251 -6.07 -7.15 17.80
C GLY A 251 -7.61 -7.12 17.75
N GLY A 252 -8.20 -7.28 16.56
CA GLY A 252 -9.62 -7.47 16.35
C GLY A 252 -10.06 -8.93 16.53
N LYS A 253 -11.31 -9.21 16.14
CA LYS A 253 -11.90 -10.56 16.17
C LYS A 253 -12.14 -11.06 14.76
N CYS A 254 -12.03 -12.36 14.57
CA CYS A 254 -12.43 -12.98 13.31
C CYS A 254 -13.93 -12.79 13.07
N PRO A 255 -14.34 -12.41 11.85
CA PRO A 255 -15.76 -12.31 11.51
C PRO A 255 -16.45 -13.66 11.66
N SER A 256 -17.61 -13.67 12.32
CA SER A 256 -18.45 -14.86 12.37
C SER A 256 -19.16 -15.07 11.03
N SER A 257 -19.37 -16.33 10.63
CA SER A 257 -19.95 -16.72 9.33
C SER A 257 -21.38 -16.20 9.06
N ASN A 258 -22.04 -15.59 10.05
CA ASN A 258 -23.40 -15.04 9.95
C ASN A 258 -23.45 -13.51 9.83
N ASP A 259 -22.33 -12.81 9.86
CA ASP A 259 -22.34 -11.35 9.83
C ASP A 259 -22.30 -10.85 8.38
N SER A 260 -23.49 -10.65 7.79
CA SER A 260 -23.66 -10.09 6.44
C SER A 260 -23.11 -8.65 6.29
N ARG A 261 -22.65 -8.05 7.39
CA ARG A 261 -21.85 -6.82 7.42
C ARG A 261 -20.77 -6.99 8.49
N SER A 262 -19.68 -7.68 8.16
CA SER A 262 -18.49 -7.81 9.00
C SER A 262 -17.91 -6.44 9.32
N THR A 263 -18.44 -5.84 10.38
CA THR A 263 -17.87 -4.66 11.00
C THR A 263 -16.73 -5.18 11.85
N ILE A 264 -15.50 -5.12 11.35
CA ILE A 264 -14.33 -5.47 12.17
C ILE A 264 -14.25 -4.43 13.28
N PHE A 265 -14.64 -4.83 14.49
CA PHE A 265 -14.31 -4.08 15.70
C PHE A 265 -12.84 -4.30 16.00
N ILE A 266 -11.99 -3.41 15.48
CA ILE A 266 -10.58 -3.29 15.90
C ILE A 266 -10.62 -2.81 17.35
N HIS A 267 -10.13 -3.63 18.28
CA HIS A 267 -10.11 -3.26 19.70
C HIS A 267 -9.05 -2.18 19.90
N GLN A 268 -9.49 -0.94 20.11
CA GLN A 268 -8.64 0.21 20.35
C GLN A 268 -7.94 0.07 21.72
N ASN A 269 -6.63 -0.11 21.72
CA ASN A 269 -5.83 0.21 22.90
C ASN A 269 -5.49 1.70 22.85
N SER A 270 -6.02 2.44 23.81
CA SER A 270 -5.77 3.85 24.03
C SER A 270 -4.28 4.13 24.24
N ASN A 271 -3.60 4.58 23.19
CA ASN A 271 -2.62 5.68 23.17
C ASN A 271 -2.05 5.78 21.75
N VAL A 272 -2.37 6.87 21.06
CA VAL A 272 -2.07 7.20 19.64
C VAL A 272 -3.01 6.52 18.64
N ALA A 273 -4.17 7.14 18.43
CA ALA A 273 -5.01 6.86 17.26
C ALA A 273 -4.46 7.67 16.07
N ILE A 274 -4.07 6.99 15.00
CA ILE A 274 -4.00 7.57 13.66
C ILE A 274 -5.15 6.92 12.89
N THR A 275 -6.26 7.64 12.76
CA THR A 275 -7.34 7.32 11.83
C THR A 275 -6.86 7.68 10.42
N ILE A 276 -6.16 6.76 9.77
CA ILE A 276 -5.88 6.90 8.33
C ILE A 276 -7.19 6.66 7.57
N ILE A 277 -8.01 7.70 7.44
CA ILE A 277 -9.01 7.76 6.38
C ILE A 277 -8.24 8.05 5.10
N ILE A 278 -8.02 7.03 4.27
CA ILE A 278 -7.75 7.26 2.86
C ILE A 278 -9.05 7.83 2.29
N ALA A 279 -9.13 9.16 2.20
CA ALA A 279 -10.19 9.83 1.49
C ALA A 279 -10.01 9.52 -0.01
N ILE A 280 -10.61 8.43 -0.49
CA ILE A 280 -10.92 8.30 -1.91
C ILE A 280 -12.15 9.17 -2.14
N LEU A 281 -11.92 10.45 -2.46
CA LEU A 281 -12.98 11.32 -2.92
C LEU A 281 -13.53 10.81 -4.25
N LEU A 282 -14.78 10.34 -4.18
CA LEU A 282 -15.69 10.23 -5.30
C LEU A 282 -15.84 11.61 -5.96
N THR A 283 -15.36 11.76 -7.18
CA THR A 283 -15.85 12.84 -8.05
C THR A 283 -16.78 12.24 -9.09
N ILE A 284 -18.04 12.59 -8.89
CA ILE A 284 -19.17 12.62 -9.80
C ILE A 284 -18.72 12.87 -11.25
N ILE A 285 -18.86 11.88 -12.13
CA ILE A 285 -18.99 12.14 -13.57
C ILE A 285 -20.48 12.36 -13.85
N ARG A 286 -20.88 13.62 -13.83
CA ARG A 286 -21.96 14.17 -14.64
C ARG A 286 -21.74 15.68 -14.79
N LEU A 287 -20.92 16.04 -15.78
CA LEU A 287 -21.16 17.10 -16.75
C LEU A 287 -20.50 16.67 -18.06
#